data_AF-A0A6C0C0T6-F1
#
_entry.id   AF-A0A6C0C0T6-F1
#
_cell.length_a   1.000
_cell.length_b   1.000
_cell.length_c   1.000
_cell.angle_alpha   90.00
_cell.angle_beta   90.00
_cell.angle_gamma   90.00
#
_symmetry.space_group_name_H-M   'P 1'
#
loop_
_entity.id
_entity.type
_entity.pdbx_description
1 polymer ?
#
loop_
_entity_poly.entity_id
_entity_poly.type
_entity_poly.pdbx_seq_one_letter_code
_entity_poly.pdbx_strand_id
1 'polypeptide(L)' 'MLRVVISSLLIVNALFWGLYPHHADCKIGAFTGLKTCPSKYLHLGIGVLFYISAVLVAQQTYVQHIWF' A
#
# COMPACT_ATOMS: atom_id res chain seq x y z
N MET A 1 -2.37 4.74 -19.95
CA MET A 1 -2.21 3.30 -19.70
C MET A 1 -1.29 3.02 -18.52
N LEU A 2 0.01 3.38 -18.59
CA LEU A 2 0.98 3.11 -17.50
C LEU A 2 0.56 3.69 -16.12
N ARG A 3 0.07 4.94 -16.06
CA ARG A 3 -0.43 5.56 -14.81
C ARG A 3 -1.54 4.75 -14.15
N VAL A 4 -2.45 4.18 -14.95
CA VAL A 4 -3.56 3.37 -14.46
C VAL A 4 -3.01 2.07 -13.87
N VAL A 5 -2.08 1.40 -14.58
CA VAL A 5 -1.43 0.18 -14.09
C VAL A 5 -0.72 0.42 -12.76
N ILE A 6 0.08 1.48 -12.66
CA ILE A 6 0.80 1.83 -11.43
C ILE A 6 -0.19 2.14 -10.29
N SER A 7 -1.22 2.94 -10.56
CA SER A 7 -2.24 3.28 -9.56
C SER A 7 -2.97 2.03 -9.05
N SER A 8 -3.33 1.10 -9.93
CA SER A 8 -3.97 -0.16 -9.56
C SER A 8 -3.07 -1.02 -8.67
N LEU A 9 -1.78 -1.15 -9.00
CA LEU A 9 -0.82 -1.89 -8.17
C LEU A 9 -0.66 -1.27 -6.78
N LEU A 10 -0.59 0.07 -6.70
CA LEU A 10 -0.49 0.79 -5.42
C LEU A 10 -1.77 0.63 -4.59
N ILE A 11 -2.96 0.70 -5.21
CA ILE A 11 -4.25 0.50 -4.52
C ILE A 11 -4.36 -0.93 -3.98
N VAL A 12 -4.02 -1.95 -4.76
CA VAL A 12 -4.06 -3.34 -4.30
C VAL A 12 -3.13 -3.54 -3.10
N ASN A 13 -1.93 -2.94 -3.12
CA ASN A 13 -1.04 -2.97 -1.97
C ASN A 13 -1.60 -2.20 -0.76
N ALA A 14 -2.21 -1.03 -0.99
CA ALA A 14 -2.85 -0.26 0.09
C ALA A 14 -3.96 -1.07 0.78
N LEU A 15 -4.78 -1.77 0.01
CA LEU A 15 -5.84 -2.63 0.54
C LEU A 15 -5.26 -3.85 1.27
N PHE A 16 -4.25 -4.49 0.70
CA PHE A 16 -3.57 -5.63 1.33
C PHE A 16 -2.95 -5.24 2.67
N TRP A 17 -2.14 -4.18 2.72
CA TRP A 17 -1.49 -3.75 3.96
C TRP A 17 -2.44 -2.97 4.90
N GLY A 18 -3.56 -2.44 4.41
CA GLY A 18 -4.48 -1.62 5.21
C GLY A 18 -5.67 -2.38 5.80
N LEU A 19 -6.22 -3.36 5.08
CA LEU A 19 -7.45 -4.08 5.47
C LEU A 19 -7.22 -5.56 5.76
N TYR A 20 -6.09 -6.14 5.38
CA TYR A 20 -5.86 -7.55 5.64
C TYR A 20 -5.67 -7.81 7.15
N PRO A 21 -6.35 -8.83 7.72
CA PRO A 21 -6.33 -9.07 9.15
C PRO A 21 -4.98 -9.60 9.64
N HIS A 22 -4.39 -8.88 10.59
CA HIS A 22 -3.07 -9.17 11.21
C HIS A 22 -2.89 -10.61 11.71
N HIS A 23 -3.97 -11.23 12.20
CA HIS A 23 -3.93 -12.63 12.69
C HIS A 23 -3.74 -13.66 11.57
N ALA A 24 -4.05 -13.32 10.31
CA ALA A 24 -3.84 -14.18 9.15
C ALA A 24 -2.40 -14.05 8.57
N ASP A 25 -1.73 -12.92 8.80
CA ASP A 25 -0.42 -12.58 8.22
C ASP A 25 0.76 -13.40 8.74
N CYS A 26 0.72 -13.87 10.00
CA CYS A 26 1.86 -14.64 10.53
C CYS A 26 2.08 -15.95 9.76
N LYS A 27 1.01 -16.56 9.22
CA LYS A 27 1.14 -17.77 8.39
C LYS A 27 1.73 -17.45 7.02
N ILE A 28 1.34 -16.32 6.41
CA ILE A 28 1.78 -15.94 5.06
C ILE A 28 3.23 -15.43 5.10
N GLY A 29 3.57 -14.58 6.08
CA GLY A 29 4.95 -14.15 6.32
C GLY A 29 5.87 -15.31 6.69
N ALA A 30 5.38 -16.34 7.37
CA ALA A 30 6.14 -17.56 7.62
C ALA A 30 6.53 -18.30 6.33
N PHE A 31 5.69 -18.29 5.29
CA PHE A 31 6.04 -18.85 3.97
C PHE A 31 7.16 -18.07 3.29
N THR A 32 7.31 -16.77 3.58
CA THR A 32 8.39 -15.93 3.06
C THR A 32 9.60 -15.84 4.01
N GLY A 33 9.63 -16.65 5.07
CA GLY A 33 10.76 -16.73 6.01
C GLY A 33 10.78 -15.68 7.12
N LEU A 34 9.73 -14.88 7.29
CA LEU A 34 9.60 -13.96 8.43
C LEU A 34 9.33 -14.74 9.71
N LYS A 35 10.28 -14.68 10.65
CA LYS A 35 10.19 -15.35 11.96
C LYS A 35 9.34 -14.58 12.98
N THR A 36 9.11 -13.29 12.74
CA THR A 36 8.38 -12.38 13.61
C THR A 36 7.33 -11.63 12.81
N CYS A 37 6.10 -11.64 13.32
CA CYS A 37 5.02 -10.87 12.73
C CYS A 37 5.35 -9.37 12.77
N PRO A 38 5.24 -8.63 11.65
CA PRO A 38 5.33 -7.18 11.68
C PRO A 38 4.25 -6.61 12.60
N SER A 39 4.55 -5.51 13.29
CA SER A 39 3.59 -4.83 14.16
C SER A 39 2.35 -4.39 13.37
N LYS A 40 1.17 -4.44 14.00
CA LYS A 40 -0.09 -3.92 13.43
C LYS A 40 0.06 -2.49 12.90
N TYR A 41 0.83 -1.66 13.60
CA TYR A 41 1.09 -0.27 13.19
C TYR A 41 1.98 -0.18 11.96
N LEU A 42 2.91 -1.12 11.78
CA LEU A 42 3.78 -1.16 10.61
C LEU A 42 2.97 -1.58 9.37
N HIS A 43 2.10 -2.58 9.51
CA HIS A 43 1.18 -3.01 8.46
C HIS A 43 0.29 -1.85 8.00
N LEU A 44 -0.38 -1.19 8.94
CA LEU A 44 -1.23 -0.03 8.67
C LEU A 44 -0.44 1.14 8.05
N GLY A 45 0.76 1.42 8.56
CA GLY A 45 1.63 2.48 8.05
C GLY A 45 2.01 2.27 6.58
N ILE A 46 2.34 1.03 6.20
CA ILE A 46 2.61 0.66 4.82
C ILE A 46 1.36 0.86 3.94
N GLY A 47 0.19 0.43 4.42
CA GLY A 47 -1.08 0.64 3.71
C GLY A 47 -1.39 2.11 3.45
N VAL A 48 -1.18 2.98 4.45
CA VAL A 48 -1.36 4.43 4.32
C VAL A 48 -0.39 5.04 3.30
N LEU A 49 0.89 4.64 3.34
CA LEU A 49 1.88 5.11 2.37
C LEU A 49 1.52 4.74 0.93
N PHE A 50 1.08 3.50 0.71
CA PHE A 50 0.61 3.04 -0.60
C PHE A 50 -0.64 3.78 -1.05
N TYR A 51 -1.59 4.05 -0.14
CA TYR A 51 -2.78 4.82 -0.46
C TYR A 51 -2.44 6.24 -0.90
N ILE A 52 -1.61 6.97 -0.14
CA ILE A 52 -1.19 8.33 -0.48
C ILE A 52 -0.46 8.32 -1.82
N SER A 53 0.47 7.40 -2.03
CA SER A 53 1.21 7.26 -3.29
C SER A 53 0.28 6.98 -4.47
N ALA A 54 -0.71 6.11 -4.29
CA ALA A 54 -1.72 5.82 -5.31
C ALA A 54 -2.49 7.09 -5.69
N VAL A 55 -2.93 7.88 -4.70
CA VAL A 55 -3.64 9.14 -4.93
C VAL A 55 -2.74 10.13 -5.68
N LEU A 56 -1.48 10.30 -5.28
CA LEU A 56 -0.54 11.21 -5.93
C LEU A 56 -0.31 10.84 -7.40
N VAL A 57 -0.13 9.55 -7.71
CA VAL A 57 0.03 9.06 -9.09
C VAL A 57 -1.29 9.18 -9.85
N ALA A 58 -2.41 8.78 -9.25
CA ALA A 58 -3.73 8.81 -9.86
C ALA A 58 -4.26 10.24 -10.07
N GLN A 59 -3.74 11.22 -9.35
CA GLN A 59 -4.12 12.65 -9.45
C GLN A 59 -2.96 13.53 -9.90
N GLN A 60 -1.89 12.96 -10.46
CA GLN A 60 -0.68 13.69 -10.87
C GLN A 60 -0.99 14.95 -11.71
N THR A 61 -1.96 14.86 -12.64
CA THR A 61 -2.39 15.99 -13.48
C THR A 61 -3.03 17.14 -12.70
N TYR A 62 -3.58 16.92 -11.51
CA TYR A 62 -4.07 18.00 -10.66
C TYR A 62 -2.98 18.46 -9.70
N VAL A 63 -2.26 17.51 -9.09
CA VAL A 63 -1.19 17.79 -8.11
C VAL A 63 -0.06 18.63 -8.70
N GLN A 64 0.32 18.40 -9.96
CA GLN A 64 1.37 19.18 -10.62
C GLN A 64 1.00 20.65 -10.82
N HIS A 65 -0.29 20.98 -10.85
CA HIS A 65 -0.78 22.35 -11.02
C HIS A 65 -1.20 23.01 -9.69
N ILE A 66 -1.01 22.33 -8.55
CA ILE A 66 -1.23 22.92 -7.22
C ILE A 66 -0.03 23.81 -6.82
N TRP A 67 1.15 23.54 -7.38
CA TRP A 67 2.40 24.17 -6.94
C TRP A 67 2.99 25.23 -7.87
N PHE A 68 2.56 25.40 -9.12
CA PHE A 68 2.75 26.57 -10.01
C PHE A 68 1.92 26.41 -11.29
#